data_AF-A0A6G1GR18-F1
#
_entry.id   AF-A0A6G1GR18-F1
#
_cell.length_a   1.000
_cell.length_b   1.000
_cell.length_c   1.000
_cell.angle_alpha   90.00
_cell.angle_beta   90.00
_cell.angle_gamma   90.00
#
_symmetry.space_group_name_H-M   'P 1'
#
loop_
_entity.id
_entity.type
_entity.pdbx_description
1 polymer ?
#
loop_
_entity_poly.entity_id
_entity_poly.type
_entity_poly.pdbx_seq_one_letter_code
_entity_poly.pdbx_strand_id
1 'polypeptide(L)'
;MVQIPALEYTPVDDIPQLVSKVRAGFRTHKTKPVEYRLKQLRKLYWGFKDNEAELAEACKRDLGKSNFETYITETGWCKNDILFVCRNLEKWAKDESAPDIDLMNKFFAPKIRKDPMGTVLVIGAYNFPVQLSMGPMIGAIAAGCSCILKPSESAPAAAAVMQKIIRESLDPSCYDCIQGAIPETTALLDQKWDKIFYTGGATVGTIIAKKAAETLTPVALELGGRNPAIVTKHANPHLAARRLLWAKFMNAGQVCVSQNYIMVDQEILPLFLKEVEKTLKEFFPQGAKASPDYGRIANVKQFQRLKKMLDESKGRIIFGGTMDESDLFLEPTVVQVDDPKDSLLVDESFGPLIPIYVTKDLDEAIAMANEIHDTPLGIYPFGNKKETARVLNETQSGGASINDGFYHASIPTLAFGGVGTSGTGAYRGKSSFDVFTHRRSVTTTPAWIEGMLSIRYPPYAGKLDKFRAMSDLKPNFDRKGNVRSGLVGWLLKLGAGSKGGAAARYFFVLVVAAGIRQYLQMKAKL
;
A
#
# COMPACT_ATOMS: atom_id res chain seq x y z
N MET A 1 1.50 37.43 5.13
CA MET A 1 2.09 36.17 4.63
C MET A 1 2.01 35.15 5.74
N VAL A 2 1.70 33.88 5.43
CA VAL A 2 1.72 32.81 6.43
C VAL A 2 3.16 32.57 6.87
N GLN A 3 3.43 32.64 8.17
CA GLN A 3 4.76 32.47 8.73
C GLN A 3 5.00 30.98 9.00
N ILE A 4 6.04 30.42 8.40
CA ILE A 4 6.46 29.03 8.61
C ILE A 4 7.64 29.03 9.59
N PRO A 5 7.63 28.16 10.63
CA PRO A 5 8.78 28.01 11.51
C PRO A 5 10.05 27.63 10.75
N ALA A 6 11.21 28.07 11.21
CA ALA A 6 12.48 27.59 10.66
C ALA A 6 12.67 26.11 11.00
N LEU A 7 13.34 25.37 10.11
CA LEU A 7 13.73 24.00 10.39
C LEU A 7 14.97 23.99 11.29
N GLU A 8 14.84 23.37 12.47
CA GLU A 8 15.93 23.20 13.42
C GLU A 8 16.24 21.71 13.56
N TYR A 9 17.49 21.32 13.31
CA TYR A 9 17.92 19.93 13.46
C TYR A 9 18.05 19.58 14.94
N THR A 10 17.65 18.36 15.27
CA THR A 10 17.76 17.86 16.64
C THR A 10 19.21 17.51 16.93
N PRO A 11 19.83 18.01 18.01
CA PRO A 11 21.18 17.61 18.37
C PRO A 11 21.27 16.08 18.49
N VAL A 12 22.29 15.50 17.84
CA VAL A 12 22.45 14.04 17.79
C VAL A 12 22.54 13.43 19.19
N ASP A 13 23.20 14.13 20.12
CA ASP A 13 23.39 13.68 21.50
C ASP A 13 22.08 13.66 22.32
N ASP A 14 21.04 14.40 21.90
CA ASP A 14 19.74 14.44 22.57
C ASP A 14 18.83 13.28 22.13
N ILE A 15 19.07 12.69 20.96
CA ILE A 15 18.21 11.66 20.35
C ILE A 15 17.99 10.45 21.28
N PRO A 16 19.03 9.85 21.92
CA PRO A 16 18.83 8.74 22.84
C PRO A 16 17.88 9.07 24.01
N GLN A 17 17.95 10.30 24.55
CA GLN A 17 17.09 10.73 25.65
C GLN A 17 15.64 10.91 25.20
N LEU A 18 15.42 11.53 24.04
CA LEU A 18 14.08 11.69 23.45
C LEU A 18 13.42 10.33 23.16
N VAL A 19 14.18 9.39 22.60
CA VAL A 19 13.71 8.02 22.34
C VAL A 19 13.39 7.29 23.65
N SER A 20 14.22 7.46 24.69
CA SER A 20 13.98 6.88 26.02
C SER A 20 12.69 7.41 26.65
N LYS A 21 12.41 8.72 26.53
CA LYS A 21 11.18 9.35 27.02
C LYS A 21 9.94 8.76 26.38
N VAL A 22 9.91 8.66 25.04
CA VAL A 22 8.77 8.09 24.30
C VAL A 22 8.55 6.62 24.65
N ARG A 23 9.64 5.84 24.78
CA ARG A 23 9.59 4.43 25.19
C ARG A 23 9.08 4.27 26.62
N ALA A 24 9.48 5.13 27.55
CA ALA A 24 8.97 5.16 28.91
C ALA A 24 7.45 5.43 28.93
N GLY A 25 6.97 6.36 28.10
CA GLY A 25 5.55 6.63 27.93
C GLY A 25 4.76 5.41 27.47
N PHE A 26 5.25 4.63 26.50
CA PHE A 26 4.61 3.36 26.10
C PHE A 26 4.54 2.34 27.25
N ARG A 27 5.60 2.23 28.05
CA ARG A 27 5.68 1.29 29.18
C ARG A 27 4.67 1.59 30.29
N THR A 28 4.16 2.82 30.39
CA THR A 28 3.04 3.15 31.31
C THR A 28 1.70 2.52 30.91
N HIS A 29 1.61 1.93 29.71
CA HIS A 29 0.40 1.32 29.14
C HIS A 29 -0.74 2.29 28.84
N LYS A 30 -0.56 3.60 28.99
CA LYS A 30 -1.60 4.59 28.70
C LYS A 30 -2.04 4.63 27.23
N THR A 31 -1.23 4.13 26.30
CA THR A 31 -1.59 4.01 24.88
C THR A 31 -2.50 2.82 24.58
N LYS A 32 -2.66 1.88 25.53
CA LYS A 32 -3.47 0.66 25.32
C LYS A 32 -4.98 0.93 25.24
N PRO A 33 -5.62 1.75 26.10
CA PRO A 33 -7.04 2.05 25.99
C PRO A 33 -7.40 2.69 24.65
N VAL A 34 -8.45 2.20 23.99
CA VAL A 34 -8.92 2.74 22.70
C VAL A 34 -9.32 4.22 22.81
N GLU A 35 -9.90 4.61 23.95
CA GLU A 35 -10.31 5.99 24.20
C GLU A 35 -9.13 6.97 24.14
N TYR A 36 -7.98 6.60 24.73
CA TYR A 36 -6.77 7.41 24.63
C TYR A 36 -6.35 7.60 23.17
N ARG A 37 -6.32 6.53 22.39
CA ARG A 37 -5.95 6.56 20.96
C ARG A 37 -6.88 7.46 20.16
N LEU A 38 -8.20 7.34 20.37
CA LEU A 38 -9.21 8.18 19.74
C LEU A 38 -9.02 9.66 20.09
N LYS A 39 -8.68 9.97 21.35
CA LYS A 39 -8.39 11.35 21.78
C LYS A 39 -7.18 11.92 21.04
N GLN A 40 -6.08 11.17 20.93
CA GLN A 40 -4.88 11.61 20.20
C GLN A 40 -5.18 11.84 18.70
N LEU A 41 -5.91 10.92 18.06
CA LEU A 41 -6.32 11.06 16.66
C LEU A 41 -7.20 12.30 16.43
N ARG A 42 -8.17 12.58 17.32
CA ARG A 42 -9.01 13.78 17.23
C ARG A 42 -8.21 15.07 17.44
N LYS A 43 -7.23 15.08 18.36
CA LYS A 43 -6.32 16.23 18.51
C LYS A 43 -5.48 16.43 17.24
N LEU A 44 -4.98 15.36 16.63
CA LEU A 44 -4.23 15.44 15.39
C LEU A 44 -5.07 15.99 14.22
N TYR A 45 -6.36 15.62 14.13
CA TYR A 45 -7.29 16.18 13.15
C TYR A 45 -7.36 17.71 13.27
N TRP A 46 -7.50 18.24 14.49
CA TRP A 46 -7.51 19.67 14.73
C TRP A 46 -6.15 20.30 14.45
N GLY A 47 -5.05 19.65 14.83
CA GLY A 47 -3.70 20.07 14.44
C GLY A 47 -3.54 20.27 12.93
N PHE A 48 -4.07 19.36 12.11
CA PHE A 48 -4.14 19.54 10.65
C PHE A 48 -5.04 20.70 10.23
N LYS A 49 -6.24 20.78 10.82
CA LYS A 49 -7.25 21.76 10.43
C LYS A 49 -6.79 23.19 10.72
N ASP A 50 -6.18 23.41 11.89
CA ASP A 50 -5.74 24.71 12.37
C ASP A 50 -4.48 25.20 11.64
N ASN A 51 -3.70 24.28 11.07
CA ASN A 51 -2.47 24.57 10.34
C ASN A 51 -2.61 24.34 8.81
N GLU A 52 -3.83 24.29 8.26
CA GLU A 52 -4.06 24.03 6.82
C GLU A 52 -3.33 25.03 5.92
N ALA A 53 -3.37 26.33 6.28
CA ALA A 53 -2.73 27.39 5.50
C ALA A 53 -1.19 27.31 5.58
N GLU A 54 -0.63 26.94 6.74
CA GLU A 54 0.81 26.72 6.91
C GLU A 54 1.30 25.52 6.10
N LEU A 55 0.54 24.42 6.08
CA LEU A 55 0.86 23.24 5.28
C LEU A 55 0.77 23.51 3.78
N ALA A 56 -0.24 24.26 3.32
CA ALA A 56 -0.36 24.65 1.92
C ALA A 56 0.82 25.52 1.47
N GLU A 57 1.18 26.52 2.27
CA GLU A 57 2.34 27.36 1.99
C GLU A 57 3.66 26.58 2.05
N ALA A 58 3.79 25.63 2.98
CA ALA A 58 4.96 24.78 3.11
C ALA A 58 5.17 23.90 1.87
N CYS A 59 4.13 23.17 1.44
CA CYS A 59 4.18 22.36 0.22
C CYS A 59 4.43 23.20 -1.04
N LYS A 60 3.92 24.43 -1.08
CA LYS A 60 4.21 25.36 -2.17
C LYS A 60 5.68 25.76 -2.20
N ARG A 61 6.29 26.05 -1.04
CA ARG A 61 7.73 26.41 -0.97
C ARG A 61 8.64 25.24 -1.33
N ASP A 62 8.32 24.05 -0.84
CA ASP A 62 9.17 22.87 -1.03
C ASP A 62 9.01 22.23 -2.42
N LEU A 63 7.82 22.27 -3.02
CA LEU A 63 7.47 21.49 -4.22
C LEU A 63 6.69 22.27 -5.29
N GLY A 64 6.41 23.56 -5.08
CA GLY A 64 5.58 24.34 -6.01
C GLY A 64 4.12 23.87 -6.10
N LYS A 65 3.65 23.01 -5.17
CA LYS A 65 2.28 22.48 -5.20
C LYS A 65 1.25 23.60 -5.07
N SER A 66 0.18 23.52 -5.86
CA SER A 66 -0.97 24.40 -5.70
C SER A 66 -1.71 24.08 -4.40
N ASN A 67 -2.54 25.02 -3.94
CA ASN A 67 -3.38 24.79 -2.77
C ASN A 67 -4.36 23.62 -2.98
N PHE A 68 -4.91 23.50 -4.20
CA PHE A 68 -5.81 22.40 -4.54
C PHE A 68 -5.07 21.06 -4.47
N GLU A 69 -3.91 20.95 -5.11
CA GLU A 69 -3.13 19.72 -5.10
C GLU A 69 -2.69 19.34 -3.68
N THR A 70 -2.22 20.31 -2.90
CA THR A 70 -1.86 20.09 -1.49
C THR A 70 -3.05 19.57 -0.68
N TYR A 71 -4.24 20.12 -0.88
CA TYR A 71 -5.42 19.65 -0.17
C TYR A 71 -5.77 18.20 -0.51
N ILE A 72 -5.83 17.85 -1.81
CA ILE A 72 -6.29 16.52 -2.22
C ILE A 72 -5.25 15.43 -1.99
N THR A 73 -3.95 15.77 -1.99
CA THR A 73 -2.85 14.80 -1.85
C THR A 73 -2.23 14.74 -0.46
N GLU A 74 -2.34 15.80 0.34
CA GLU A 74 -1.70 15.89 1.67
C GLU A 74 -2.73 15.97 2.80
N THR A 75 -3.39 17.12 2.94
CA THR A 75 -4.08 17.50 4.19
C THR A 75 -5.49 16.94 4.28
N GLY A 76 -6.28 17.10 3.21
CA GLY A 76 -7.62 16.51 3.09
C GLY A 76 -7.57 15.00 3.21
N TRP A 77 -6.53 14.40 2.62
CA TRP A 77 -6.25 12.97 2.70
C TRP A 77 -6.04 12.51 4.16
N CYS A 78 -5.08 13.07 4.88
CA CYS A 78 -4.80 12.70 6.27
C CYS A 78 -6.00 12.92 7.20
N LYS A 79 -6.72 14.04 7.05
CA LYS A 79 -7.94 14.30 7.85
C LYS A 79 -9.02 13.25 7.63
N ASN A 80 -9.26 12.86 6.38
CA ASN A 80 -10.24 11.82 6.06
C ASN A 80 -9.83 10.45 6.60
N ASP A 81 -8.54 10.10 6.52
CA ASP A 81 -8.01 8.88 7.12
C ASP A 81 -8.21 8.87 8.64
N ILE A 82 -7.95 9.98 9.34
CA ILE A 82 -8.19 10.09 10.79
C ILE A 82 -9.66 9.82 11.12
N LEU A 83 -10.59 10.46 10.41
CA LEU A 83 -12.03 10.24 10.64
C LEU A 83 -12.45 8.80 10.32
N PHE A 84 -11.89 8.21 9.27
CA PHE A 84 -12.13 6.81 8.93
C PHE A 84 -11.63 5.86 10.02
N VAL A 85 -10.41 6.07 10.52
CA VAL A 85 -9.83 5.31 11.62
C VAL A 85 -10.67 5.47 12.89
N CYS A 86 -11.04 6.70 13.28
CA CYS A 86 -11.85 6.94 14.47
C CYS A 86 -13.19 6.20 14.45
N ARG A 87 -13.86 6.11 13.28
CA ARG A 87 -15.13 5.39 13.12
C ARG A 87 -15.00 3.88 13.30
N ASN A 88 -13.81 3.32 13.07
CA ASN A 88 -13.62 1.86 13.00
C ASN A 88 -12.71 1.29 14.10
N LEU A 89 -11.94 2.13 14.81
CA LEU A 89 -10.89 1.69 15.71
C LEU A 89 -11.37 0.75 16.81
N GLU A 90 -12.54 1.01 17.41
CA GLU A 90 -13.12 0.11 18.41
C GLU A 90 -13.38 -1.29 17.86
N LYS A 91 -13.88 -1.39 16.62
CA LYS A 91 -14.09 -2.67 15.95
C LYS A 91 -12.75 -3.35 15.66
N TRP A 92 -11.75 -2.59 15.19
CA TRP A 92 -10.44 -3.15 14.84
C TRP A 92 -9.68 -3.65 16.06
N ALA A 93 -9.76 -2.95 17.20
CA ALA A 93 -9.05 -3.29 18.43
C ALA A 93 -9.61 -4.52 19.18
N LYS A 94 -10.84 -4.96 18.88
CA LYS A 94 -11.43 -6.16 19.50
C LYS A 94 -10.63 -7.42 19.18
N ASP A 95 -10.53 -8.30 20.18
CA ASP A 95 -10.05 -9.67 20.00
C ASP A 95 -10.82 -10.36 18.86
N GLU A 96 -10.11 -11.13 18.05
CA GLU A 96 -10.63 -11.84 16.88
C GLU A 96 -10.72 -13.34 17.19
N SER A 97 -11.76 -14.01 16.69
CA SER A 97 -11.81 -15.47 16.68
C SER A 97 -11.01 -16.01 15.49
N ALA A 98 -10.20 -17.04 15.69
CA ALA A 98 -9.59 -17.72 14.54
C ALA A 98 -10.68 -18.45 13.72
N PRO A 99 -10.61 -18.42 12.39
CA PRO A 99 -11.53 -19.20 11.55
C PRO A 99 -11.23 -20.71 11.68
N ASP A 100 -12.21 -21.54 11.31
CA ASP A 100 -12.05 -22.99 11.12
C ASP A 100 -11.54 -23.80 12.34
N ILE A 101 -11.80 -23.30 13.56
CA ILE A 101 -11.48 -24.01 14.80
C ILE A 101 -12.42 -25.22 14.96
N ASP A 102 -11.85 -26.42 15.06
CA ASP A 102 -12.62 -27.63 15.36
C ASP A 102 -13.30 -27.53 16.73
N LEU A 103 -14.34 -28.35 16.93
CA LEU A 103 -15.16 -28.31 18.14
C LEU A 103 -14.33 -28.54 19.41
N MET A 104 -13.30 -29.39 19.36
CA MET A 104 -12.49 -29.75 20.52
C MET A 104 -11.63 -28.56 20.95
N ASN A 105 -11.05 -27.86 19.99
CA ASN A 105 -10.21 -26.69 20.23
C ASN A 105 -11.00 -25.47 20.73
N LYS A 106 -12.32 -25.41 20.49
CA LYS A 106 -13.18 -24.34 21.06
C LYS A 106 -13.22 -24.36 22.59
N PHE A 107 -13.03 -25.51 23.23
CA PHE A 107 -13.02 -25.61 24.69
C PHE A 107 -11.82 -24.89 25.35
N PHE A 108 -10.79 -24.57 24.57
CA PHE A 108 -9.63 -23.81 25.03
C PHE A 108 -9.80 -22.29 24.89
N ALA A 109 -11.03 -21.80 24.67
CA ALA A 109 -11.37 -20.39 24.46
C ALA A 109 -10.35 -19.63 23.58
N PRO A 110 -9.99 -20.17 22.40
CA PRO A 110 -8.96 -19.60 21.54
C PRO A 110 -9.39 -18.22 21.01
N LYS A 111 -8.47 -17.26 21.07
CA LYS A 111 -8.66 -15.92 20.53
C LYS A 111 -7.34 -15.32 20.04
N ILE A 112 -7.44 -14.38 19.11
CA ILE A 112 -6.34 -13.58 18.60
C ILE A 112 -6.49 -12.19 19.20
N ARG A 113 -5.64 -11.89 20.18
CA ARG A 113 -5.52 -10.57 20.79
C ARG A 113 -4.67 -9.65 19.92
N LYS A 114 -5.03 -8.38 19.86
CA LYS A 114 -4.34 -7.35 19.05
C LYS A 114 -3.57 -6.41 19.97
N ASP A 115 -2.27 -6.65 20.11
CA ASP A 115 -1.39 -5.85 20.94
C ASP A 115 -0.59 -4.86 20.08
N PRO A 116 -0.36 -3.60 20.51
CA PRO A 116 0.53 -2.68 19.81
C PRO A 116 1.95 -3.26 19.73
N MET A 117 2.67 -3.00 18.63
CA MET A 117 4.07 -3.41 18.49
C MET A 117 4.95 -2.82 19.60
N GLY A 118 4.81 -1.53 19.89
CA GLY A 118 5.59 -0.88 20.94
C GLY A 118 5.88 0.60 20.68
N THR A 119 7.16 0.93 20.70
CA THR A 119 7.72 2.22 20.29
C THR A 119 8.24 2.09 18.86
N VAL A 120 7.63 2.85 17.94
CA VAL A 120 7.89 2.72 16.50
C VAL A 120 8.54 3.98 15.93
N LEU A 121 9.33 3.79 14.88
CA LEU A 121 9.93 4.87 14.11
C LEU A 121 9.24 4.96 12.75
N VAL A 122 8.82 6.17 12.37
CA VAL A 122 8.28 6.47 11.04
C VAL A 122 9.23 7.44 10.36
N ILE A 123 9.77 7.06 9.20
CA ILE A 123 10.65 7.91 8.38
C ILE A 123 9.91 8.25 7.09
N GLY A 124 9.59 9.53 6.92
CA GLY A 124 8.81 10.02 5.76
C GLY A 124 9.69 10.42 4.57
N ALA A 125 9.07 10.47 3.39
CA ALA A 125 9.68 10.96 2.14
C ALA A 125 9.32 12.44 1.88
N TYR A 126 9.99 13.08 0.92
CA TYR A 126 9.82 14.50 0.62
C TYR A 126 8.70 14.81 -0.37
N ASN A 127 8.31 13.85 -1.21
CA ASN A 127 7.48 14.12 -2.38
C ASN A 127 6.00 14.31 -2.02
N PHE A 128 5.50 13.58 -1.02
CA PHE A 128 4.26 13.91 -0.35
C PHE A 128 4.55 14.06 1.15
N PRO A 129 5.19 15.18 1.54
CA PRO A 129 5.95 15.24 2.78
C PRO A 129 5.07 15.09 4.01
N VAL A 130 3.81 15.52 3.90
CA VAL A 130 2.84 15.43 4.98
C VAL A 130 2.19 14.05 4.99
N GLN A 131 1.65 13.61 3.85
CA GLN A 131 0.90 12.36 3.75
C GLN A 131 1.76 11.12 4.05
N LEU A 132 2.98 11.05 3.53
CA LEU A 132 3.87 9.89 3.72
C LEU A 132 4.53 9.87 5.10
N SER A 133 4.52 10.99 5.82
CA SER A 133 4.98 11.08 7.20
C SER A 133 3.85 10.76 8.18
N MET A 134 2.72 11.45 8.04
CA MET A 134 1.63 11.41 9.01
C MET A 134 0.67 10.23 8.79
N GLY A 135 0.49 9.78 7.54
CA GLY A 135 -0.32 8.60 7.20
C GLY A 135 0.05 7.35 8.01
N PRO A 136 1.32 6.89 7.98
CA PRO A 136 1.77 5.79 8.85
C PRO A 136 1.70 6.12 10.35
N MET A 137 1.98 7.36 10.77
CA MET A 137 1.86 7.75 12.18
C MET A 137 0.40 7.65 12.71
N ILE A 138 -0.59 7.99 11.89
CA ILE A 138 -2.03 7.77 12.18
C ILE A 138 -2.28 6.28 12.47
N GLY A 139 -1.69 5.38 11.68
CA GLY A 139 -1.73 3.93 11.90
C GLY A 139 -1.10 3.50 13.23
N ALA A 140 0.08 4.03 13.54
CA ALA A 140 0.79 3.75 14.78
C ALA A 140 -0.02 4.18 16.02
N ILE A 141 -0.61 5.38 16.00
CA ILE A 141 -1.50 5.87 17.06
C ILE A 141 -2.73 4.95 17.19
N ALA A 142 -3.34 4.58 16.07
CA ALA A 142 -4.50 3.68 16.04
C ALA A 142 -4.18 2.31 16.66
N ALA A 143 -3.03 1.73 16.33
CA ALA A 143 -2.56 0.46 16.89
C ALA A 143 -2.25 0.54 18.39
N GLY A 144 -2.06 1.75 18.94
CA GLY A 144 -1.71 1.97 20.35
C GLY A 144 -0.21 2.01 20.60
N CYS A 145 0.59 2.27 19.56
CA CYS A 145 2.02 2.46 19.67
C CYS A 145 2.34 3.87 20.21
N SER A 146 3.52 4.02 20.79
CA SER A 146 4.21 5.30 20.84
C SER A 146 5.05 5.47 19.58
N CYS A 147 5.29 6.70 19.12
CA CYS A 147 5.87 6.93 17.80
C CYS A 147 6.82 8.13 17.79
N ILE A 148 7.96 7.97 17.13
CA ILE A 148 8.80 9.09 16.71
C ILE A 148 8.68 9.23 15.19
N LEU A 149 8.38 10.45 14.73
CA LEU A 149 8.41 10.81 13.33
C LEU A 149 9.77 11.40 12.96
N LYS A 150 10.33 10.99 11.83
CA LYS A 150 11.46 11.64 11.16
C LYS A 150 11.00 12.13 9.77
N PRO A 151 10.62 13.40 9.63
CA PRO A 151 10.32 14.00 8.34
C PRO A 151 11.54 14.04 7.41
N SER A 152 11.31 14.20 6.11
CA SER A 152 12.41 14.41 5.17
C SER A 152 12.92 15.86 5.25
N GLU A 153 14.23 16.01 5.41
CA GLU A 153 14.95 17.28 5.32
C GLU A 153 14.91 17.91 3.92
N SER A 154 14.52 17.14 2.89
CA SER A 154 14.34 17.63 1.52
C SER A 154 13.00 18.34 1.29
N ALA A 155 12.13 18.39 2.30
CA ALA A 155 10.93 19.23 2.34
C ALA A 155 10.91 20.03 3.66
N PRO A 156 11.84 20.98 3.83
CA PRO A 156 12.15 21.60 5.11
C PRO A 156 10.99 22.42 5.69
N ALA A 157 10.22 23.10 4.85
CA ALA A 157 9.07 23.89 5.31
C ALA A 157 7.97 22.96 5.86
N ALA A 158 7.66 21.88 5.14
CA ALA A 158 6.65 20.91 5.56
C ALA A 158 7.09 20.17 6.83
N ALA A 159 8.38 19.81 6.91
CA ALA A 159 8.98 19.20 8.09
C ALA A 159 8.79 20.07 9.34
N ALA A 160 9.06 21.37 9.26
CA ALA A 160 8.92 22.30 10.38
C ALA A 160 7.47 22.41 10.87
N VAL A 161 6.50 22.55 9.96
CA VAL A 161 5.07 22.63 10.31
C VAL A 161 4.59 21.31 10.93
N MET A 162 5.04 20.16 10.42
CA MET A 162 4.70 18.85 11.01
C MET A 162 5.20 18.70 12.45
N GLN A 163 6.40 19.17 12.76
CA GLN A 163 6.92 19.15 14.14
C GLN A 163 6.09 20.06 15.06
N LYS A 164 5.73 21.27 14.61
CA LYS A 164 4.82 22.16 15.34
C LYS A 164 3.50 21.45 15.67
N ILE A 165 2.85 20.86 14.65
CA ILE A 165 1.58 20.12 14.82
C ILE A 165 1.73 19.01 15.86
N ILE A 166 2.78 18.18 15.78
CA ILE A 166 2.98 17.07 16.72
C ILE A 166 3.16 17.59 18.14
N ARG A 167 4.01 18.60 18.34
CA ARG A 167 4.33 19.15 19.67
C ARG A 167 3.14 19.84 20.33
N GLU A 168 2.31 20.53 19.55
CA GLU A 168 1.11 21.22 20.06
C GLU A 168 -0.09 20.28 20.26
N SER A 169 -0.23 19.27 19.38
CA SER A 169 -1.44 18.45 19.32
C SER A 169 -1.35 17.13 20.08
N LEU A 170 -0.18 16.50 20.18
CA LEU A 170 -0.08 15.14 20.70
C LEU A 170 0.50 15.09 22.12
N ASP A 171 0.34 13.96 22.82
CA ASP A 171 0.97 13.73 24.11
C ASP A 171 2.50 13.59 23.96
N PRO A 172 3.30 14.54 24.48
CA PRO A 172 4.73 14.63 24.22
C PRO A 172 5.55 13.54 24.95
N SER A 173 4.91 12.69 25.75
CA SER A 173 5.57 11.52 26.33
C SER A 173 5.32 10.24 25.54
N CYS A 174 4.48 10.27 24.50
CA CYS A 174 4.27 9.13 23.59
C CYS A 174 4.52 9.44 22.13
N TYR A 175 4.59 10.71 21.74
CA TYR A 175 4.75 11.12 20.36
C TYR A 175 5.73 12.28 20.28
N ASP A 176 6.70 12.17 19.38
CA ASP A 176 7.68 13.23 19.13
C ASP A 176 8.08 13.27 17.66
N CYS A 177 8.77 14.34 17.26
CA CYS A 177 9.24 14.57 15.91
C CYS A 177 10.71 15.02 15.94
N ILE A 178 11.58 14.19 15.37
CA ILE A 178 13.03 14.43 15.29
C ILE A 178 13.36 14.91 13.88
N GLN A 179 13.98 16.09 13.82
CA GLN A 179 14.42 16.71 12.59
C GLN A 179 15.90 16.43 12.37
N GLY A 180 16.28 16.24 11.11
CA GLY A 180 17.67 16.08 10.75
C GLY A 180 17.84 15.36 9.43
N ALA A 181 19.09 15.20 9.03
CA ALA A 181 19.48 14.54 7.79
C ALA A 181 20.05 13.16 8.12
N ILE A 182 21.19 12.82 7.50
CA ILE A 182 21.86 11.54 7.67
C ILE A 182 22.32 11.33 9.13
N PRO A 183 23.01 12.27 9.81
CA PRO A 183 23.52 12.03 11.17
C PRO A 183 22.42 11.65 12.17
N GLU A 184 21.31 12.38 12.18
CA GLU A 184 20.19 12.16 13.08
C GLU A 184 19.42 10.88 12.71
N THR A 185 19.29 10.59 11.41
CA THR A 185 18.69 9.32 10.96
C THR A 185 19.53 8.13 11.39
N THR A 186 20.86 8.20 11.28
CA THR A 186 21.78 7.17 11.77
C THR A 186 21.64 6.97 13.28
N ALA A 187 21.67 8.06 14.05
CA ALA A 187 21.50 8.00 15.51
C ALA A 187 20.15 7.42 15.94
N LEU A 188 19.07 7.70 15.20
CA LEU A 188 17.77 7.06 15.36
C LEU A 188 17.84 5.55 15.08
N LEU A 189 18.50 5.14 14.00
CA LEU A 189 18.62 3.74 13.61
C LEU A 189 19.57 2.94 14.52
N ASP A 190 20.46 3.59 15.27
CA ASP A 190 21.26 2.98 16.34
C ASP A 190 20.43 2.67 17.60
N GLN A 191 19.20 3.20 17.70
CA GLN A 191 18.28 2.84 18.78
C GLN A 191 17.49 1.57 18.46
N LYS A 192 17.08 0.84 19.51
CA LYS A 192 16.17 -0.30 19.37
C LYS A 192 14.72 0.13 19.14
N TRP A 193 14.10 -0.31 18.06
CA TRP A 193 12.68 -0.06 17.77
C TRP A 193 11.87 -1.34 17.80
N ASP A 194 10.59 -1.23 18.14
CA ASP A 194 9.66 -2.36 18.04
C ASP A 194 9.12 -2.53 16.61
N LYS A 195 9.19 -1.46 15.80
CA LYS A 195 8.99 -1.48 14.35
C LYS A 195 9.56 -0.22 13.70
N ILE A 196 10.08 -0.33 12.47
CA ILE A 196 10.44 0.81 11.62
C ILE A 196 9.51 0.81 10.39
N PHE A 197 8.91 1.96 10.10
CA PHE A 197 8.19 2.24 8.86
C PHE A 197 9.00 3.27 8.06
N TYR A 198 9.31 2.96 6.81
CA TYR A 198 10.10 3.83 5.95
C TYR A 198 9.44 3.97 4.58
N THR A 199 9.37 5.20 4.09
CA THR A 199 9.05 5.50 2.70
C THR A 199 10.23 6.19 2.02
N GLY A 200 10.64 5.70 0.85
CA GLY A 200 11.67 6.35 0.02
C GLY A 200 12.38 5.40 -0.94
N GLY A 201 13.62 5.69 -1.31
CA GLY A 201 14.35 4.89 -2.30
C GLY A 201 14.86 3.54 -1.77
N ALA A 202 14.97 2.54 -2.65
CA ALA A 202 15.39 1.18 -2.33
C ALA A 202 16.80 1.09 -1.72
N THR A 203 17.72 1.96 -2.14
CA THR A 203 19.08 2.05 -1.57
C THR A 203 19.05 2.30 -0.06
N VAL A 204 18.28 3.30 0.37
CA VAL A 204 18.15 3.65 1.80
C VAL A 204 17.26 2.64 2.52
N GLY A 205 16.22 2.11 1.87
CA GLY A 205 15.43 1.00 2.42
C GLY A 205 16.29 -0.23 2.75
N THR A 206 17.28 -0.53 1.92
CA THR A 206 18.26 -1.61 2.15
C THR A 206 19.17 -1.31 3.35
N ILE A 207 19.62 -0.06 3.51
CA ILE A 207 20.41 0.37 4.67
C ILE A 207 19.60 0.18 5.96
N ILE A 208 18.34 0.63 5.96
CA ILE A 208 17.42 0.49 7.10
C ILE A 208 17.17 -0.98 7.43
N ALA A 209 16.91 -1.82 6.42
CA ALA A 209 16.68 -3.25 6.63
C ALA A 209 17.91 -3.95 7.25
N LYS A 210 19.11 -3.65 6.75
CA LYS A 210 20.38 -4.17 7.31
C LYS A 210 20.54 -3.74 8.77
N LYS A 211 20.29 -2.46 9.06
CA LYS A 211 20.43 -1.91 10.42
C LYS A 211 19.39 -2.47 11.39
N ALA A 212 18.14 -2.61 10.93
CA ALA A 212 17.06 -3.21 11.72
C ALA A 212 17.33 -4.67 12.10
N ALA A 213 18.06 -5.42 11.26
CA ALA A 213 18.43 -6.81 11.52
C ALA A 213 19.32 -6.95 12.77
N GLU A 214 20.15 -5.95 13.12
CA GLU A 214 21.00 -5.96 14.32
C GLU A 214 20.20 -6.11 15.62
N THR A 215 18.94 -5.65 15.63
CA THR A 215 18.04 -5.72 16.80
C THR A 215 16.79 -6.56 16.57
N LEU A 216 16.72 -7.28 15.44
CA LEU A 216 15.57 -8.05 14.98
C LEU A 216 14.28 -7.21 14.90
N THR A 217 14.41 -5.93 14.57
CA THR A 217 13.28 -5.03 14.40
C THR A 217 12.57 -5.32 13.08
N PRO A 218 11.25 -5.58 13.09
CA PRO A 218 10.50 -5.72 11.85
C PRO A 218 10.42 -4.38 11.12
N VAL A 219 10.49 -4.41 9.79
CA VAL A 219 10.36 -3.23 8.93
C VAL A 219 9.06 -3.26 8.12
N ALA A 220 8.56 -2.10 7.75
CA ALA A 220 7.65 -1.91 6.62
C ALA A 220 8.31 -0.89 5.69
N LEU A 221 8.53 -1.28 4.44
CA LEU A 221 9.28 -0.51 3.45
C LEU A 221 8.34 -0.20 2.28
N GLU A 222 8.03 1.07 2.09
CA GLU A 222 7.30 1.59 0.93
C GLU A 222 8.32 2.21 -0.02
N LEU A 223 8.74 1.46 -1.04
CA LEU A 223 9.80 1.88 -1.95
C LEU A 223 9.23 2.32 -3.30
N GLY A 224 10.10 2.73 -4.22
CA GLY A 224 9.73 3.10 -5.58
C GLY A 224 9.66 1.92 -6.54
N GLY A 225 9.56 2.22 -7.82
CA GLY A 225 9.66 1.22 -8.87
C GLY A 225 9.55 1.83 -10.25
N ARG A 226 10.01 1.11 -11.26
CA ARG A 226 9.79 1.45 -12.67
C ARG A 226 8.44 0.92 -13.11
N ASN A 227 7.38 1.69 -12.87
CA ASN A 227 6.00 1.26 -13.07
C ASN A 227 5.61 1.33 -14.56
N PRO A 228 5.18 0.21 -15.19
CA PRO A 228 4.72 0.23 -16.57
C PRO A 228 3.27 0.68 -16.70
N ALA A 229 3.00 1.49 -17.73
CA ALA A 229 1.68 1.56 -18.34
C ALA A 229 1.68 0.78 -19.66
N ILE A 230 0.67 -0.07 -19.89
CA ILE A 230 0.55 -0.88 -21.11
C ILE A 230 -0.72 -0.45 -21.84
N VAL A 231 -0.59 0.14 -23.02
CA VAL A 231 -1.70 0.61 -23.86
C VAL A 231 -1.84 -0.32 -25.05
N THR A 232 -2.82 -1.22 -25.00
CA THR A 232 -3.08 -2.19 -26.08
C THR A 232 -3.79 -1.54 -27.26
N LYS A 233 -3.80 -2.21 -28.41
CA LYS A 233 -4.56 -1.73 -29.59
C LYS A 233 -6.06 -1.58 -29.39
N HIS A 234 -6.64 -2.23 -28.37
CA HIS A 234 -8.06 -2.09 -28.03
C HIS A 234 -8.32 -1.04 -26.93
N ALA A 235 -7.28 -0.32 -26.49
CA ALA A 235 -7.43 0.78 -25.56
C ALA A 235 -8.20 1.95 -26.19
N ASN A 236 -8.86 2.74 -25.36
CA ASN A 236 -9.33 4.05 -25.77
C ASN A 236 -8.16 5.05 -25.64
N PRO A 237 -7.59 5.56 -26.75
CA PRO A 237 -6.37 6.37 -26.71
C PRO A 237 -6.60 7.71 -26.01
N HIS A 238 -7.81 8.29 -26.13
CA HIS A 238 -8.19 9.52 -25.46
C HIS A 238 -8.18 9.34 -23.93
N LEU A 239 -8.82 8.28 -23.42
CA LEU A 239 -8.85 8.02 -21.99
C LEU A 239 -7.48 7.62 -21.44
N ALA A 240 -6.70 6.84 -22.20
CA ALA A 240 -5.34 6.46 -21.83
C ALA A 240 -4.44 7.70 -21.69
N ALA A 241 -4.38 8.55 -22.71
CA ALA A 241 -3.60 9.77 -22.67
C ALA A 241 -4.04 10.67 -21.51
N ARG A 242 -5.34 10.95 -21.39
CA ARG A 242 -5.86 11.84 -20.35
C ARG A 242 -5.51 11.38 -18.92
N ARG A 243 -5.75 10.11 -18.61
CA ARG A 243 -5.57 9.57 -17.25
C ARG A 243 -4.10 9.40 -16.89
N LEU A 244 -3.28 8.90 -17.82
CA LEU A 244 -1.85 8.77 -17.60
C LEU A 244 -1.18 10.13 -17.44
N LEU A 245 -1.52 11.12 -18.27
CA LEU A 245 -0.95 12.46 -18.14
C LEU A 245 -1.38 13.14 -16.83
N TRP A 246 -2.65 13.03 -16.42
CA TRP A 246 -3.08 13.53 -15.12
C TRP A 246 -2.27 12.90 -13.98
N ALA A 247 -2.13 11.56 -13.99
CA ALA A 247 -1.36 10.85 -12.98
C ALA A 247 0.12 11.27 -12.97
N LYS A 248 0.70 11.50 -14.15
CA LYS A 248 2.10 11.95 -14.30
C LYS A 248 2.34 13.36 -13.81
N PHE A 249 1.36 14.26 -13.93
CA PHE A 249 1.59 15.67 -13.63
C PHE A 249 1.37 16.02 -12.16
N MET A 250 0.69 15.15 -11.41
CA MET A 250 0.69 15.25 -9.95
C MET A 250 2.12 15.35 -9.44
N ASN A 251 2.40 16.41 -8.68
CA ASN A 251 3.70 16.72 -8.10
C ASN A 251 4.85 16.71 -9.13
N ALA A 252 4.57 17.14 -10.37
CA ALA A 252 5.51 17.10 -11.49
C ALA A 252 6.13 15.69 -11.69
N GLY A 253 5.38 14.62 -11.46
CA GLY A 253 5.81 13.23 -11.68
C GLY A 253 6.65 12.63 -10.56
N GLN A 254 6.84 13.34 -9.45
CA GLN A 254 7.54 12.87 -8.26
C GLN A 254 6.60 12.02 -7.39
N VAL A 255 6.15 10.88 -7.95
CA VAL A 255 5.19 9.97 -7.30
C VAL A 255 5.69 8.54 -7.47
N CYS A 256 5.82 7.78 -6.38
CA CYS A 256 6.34 6.40 -6.40
C CYS A 256 5.48 5.42 -7.21
N VAL A 257 4.19 5.72 -7.35
CA VAL A 257 3.26 4.99 -8.21
C VAL A 257 3.09 5.63 -9.59
N SER A 258 3.69 6.79 -9.91
CA SER A 258 3.59 7.33 -11.28
C SER A 258 4.10 6.29 -12.26
N GLN A 259 3.44 6.16 -13.41
CA GLN A 259 4.03 5.40 -14.51
C GLN A 259 5.38 6.03 -14.89
N ASN A 260 6.39 5.18 -15.01
CA ASN A 260 7.74 5.57 -15.41
C ASN A 260 7.87 5.56 -16.92
N TYR A 261 7.19 4.64 -17.59
CA TYR A 261 7.17 4.50 -19.04
C TYR A 261 5.82 3.96 -19.52
N ILE A 262 5.52 4.24 -20.78
CA ILE A 262 4.29 3.80 -21.44
C ILE A 262 4.67 2.90 -22.61
N MET A 263 4.31 1.62 -22.52
CA MET A 263 4.36 0.70 -23.64
C MET A 263 3.09 0.84 -24.47
N VAL A 264 3.23 1.13 -25.76
CA VAL A 264 2.09 1.39 -26.66
C VAL A 264 2.16 0.47 -27.86
N ASP A 265 1.04 -0.21 -28.14
CA ASP A 265 0.90 -1.01 -29.35
C ASP A 265 1.12 -0.15 -30.60
N GLN A 266 1.95 -0.65 -31.52
CA GLN A 266 2.28 0.04 -32.77
C GLN A 266 1.06 0.47 -33.60
N GLU A 267 -0.05 -0.30 -33.56
CA GLU A 267 -1.26 0.00 -34.34
C GLU A 267 -1.96 1.29 -33.83
N ILE A 268 -1.87 1.58 -32.52
CA ILE A 268 -2.57 2.72 -31.90
C ILE A 268 -1.66 3.92 -31.62
N LEU A 269 -0.34 3.76 -31.73
CA LEU A 269 0.65 4.81 -31.43
C LEU A 269 0.32 6.18 -32.04
N PRO A 270 -0.02 6.33 -33.35
CA PRO A 270 -0.31 7.64 -33.92
C PRO A 270 -1.52 8.33 -33.27
N LEU A 271 -2.58 7.56 -32.96
CA LEU A 271 -3.77 8.08 -32.30
C LEU A 271 -3.48 8.45 -30.85
N PHE A 272 -2.69 7.63 -30.15
CA PHE A 272 -2.27 7.90 -28.78
C PHE A 272 -1.46 9.20 -28.67
N LEU A 273 -0.46 9.39 -29.53
CA LEU A 273 0.36 10.62 -29.53
C LEU A 273 -0.47 11.88 -29.82
N LYS A 274 -1.45 11.79 -30.73
CA LYS A 274 -2.38 12.89 -31.00
C LYS A 274 -3.21 13.26 -29.77
N GLU A 275 -3.71 12.27 -29.03
CA GLU A 275 -4.48 12.51 -27.80
C GLU A 275 -3.59 13.01 -26.64
N VAL A 276 -2.32 12.59 -26.58
CA VAL A 276 -1.31 13.15 -25.66
C VAL A 276 -1.11 14.64 -25.93
N GLU A 277 -0.87 15.03 -27.18
CA GLU A 277 -0.70 16.44 -27.56
C GLU A 277 -1.92 17.29 -27.21
N LYS A 278 -3.12 16.78 -27.55
CA LYS A 278 -4.39 17.44 -27.26
C LYS A 278 -4.57 17.64 -25.75
N THR A 279 -4.28 16.62 -24.96
CA THR A 279 -4.41 16.68 -23.50
C THR A 279 -3.41 17.66 -22.89
N LEU A 280 -2.15 17.67 -23.36
CA LEU A 280 -1.14 18.64 -22.92
C LEU A 280 -1.62 20.08 -23.12
N LYS A 281 -2.18 20.39 -24.30
CA LYS A 281 -2.75 21.71 -24.61
C LYS A 281 -3.99 22.04 -23.78
N GLU A 282 -4.79 21.04 -23.42
CA GLU A 282 -5.95 21.21 -22.55
C GLU A 282 -5.53 21.52 -21.11
N PHE A 283 -4.59 20.76 -20.55
CA PHE A 283 -4.14 20.94 -19.17
C PHE A 283 -3.31 22.20 -18.98
N PHE A 284 -2.50 22.55 -19.99
CA PHE A 284 -1.59 23.68 -19.93
C PHE A 284 -1.71 24.55 -21.19
N PRO A 285 -2.84 25.27 -21.38
CA PRO A 285 -3.09 26.06 -22.59
C PRO A 285 -2.09 27.21 -22.80
N GLN A 286 -1.42 27.65 -21.74
CA GLN A 286 -0.35 28.67 -21.77
C GLN A 286 1.04 28.08 -21.48
N GLY A 287 1.17 26.75 -21.55
CA GLY A 287 2.39 26.02 -21.17
C GLY A 287 2.48 25.75 -19.66
N ALA A 288 3.16 24.65 -19.30
CA ALA A 288 3.22 24.17 -17.91
C ALA A 288 3.95 25.15 -16.97
N LYS A 289 4.94 25.89 -17.48
CA LYS A 289 5.72 26.86 -16.70
C LYS A 289 4.86 27.99 -16.13
N ALA A 290 3.89 28.47 -16.92
CA ALA A 290 2.97 29.53 -16.55
C ALA A 290 1.77 29.04 -15.72
N SER A 291 1.59 27.72 -15.59
CA SER A 291 0.47 27.15 -14.86
C SER A 291 0.68 27.25 -13.34
N PRO A 292 -0.28 27.77 -12.57
CA PRO A 292 -0.23 27.74 -11.11
C PRO A 292 -0.46 26.34 -10.52
N ASP A 293 -0.88 25.38 -11.36
CA ASP A 293 -1.21 24.01 -10.98
C ASP A 293 -0.08 23.01 -11.29
N TYR A 294 1.08 23.49 -11.75
CA TYR A 294 2.23 22.64 -12.04
C TYR A 294 3.32 22.80 -10.99
N GLY A 295 3.70 21.68 -10.36
CA GLY A 295 4.75 21.64 -9.33
C GLY A 295 6.15 21.95 -9.84
N ARG A 296 7.13 21.88 -8.93
CA ARG A 296 8.57 22.03 -9.20
C ARG A 296 9.33 20.82 -8.69
N ILE A 297 10.49 20.58 -9.29
CA ILE A 297 11.39 19.52 -8.81
C ILE A 297 11.92 19.91 -7.43
N ALA A 298 11.94 18.96 -6.50
CA ALA A 298 12.15 19.26 -5.07
C ALA A 298 13.45 20.01 -4.74
N ASN A 299 14.52 19.81 -5.52
CA ASN A 299 15.79 20.50 -5.33
C ASN A 299 16.70 20.39 -6.55
N VAL A 300 17.77 21.19 -6.55
CA VAL A 300 18.80 21.23 -7.61
C VAL A 300 19.39 19.85 -7.89
N LYS A 301 19.65 19.02 -6.86
CA LYS A 301 20.21 17.67 -7.06
C LYS A 301 19.28 16.78 -7.88
N GLN A 302 17.97 16.80 -7.60
CA GLN A 302 16.99 16.04 -8.37
C GLN A 302 16.79 16.61 -9.77
N PHE A 303 16.81 17.94 -9.91
CA PHE A 303 16.77 18.61 -11.21
C PHE A 303 17.93 18.14 -12.11
N GLN A 304 19.16 18.19 -11.59
CA GLN A 304 20.35 17.78 -12.34
C GLN A 304 20.34 16.29 -12.70
N ARG A 305 19.83 15.43 -11.81
CA ARG A 305 19.64 14.00 -12.11
C ARG A 305 18.70 13.78 -13.28
N LEU A 306 17.55 14.47 -13.28
CA LEU A 306 16.54 14.37 -14.35
C LEU A 306 17.06 14.96 -15.67
N LYS A 307 17.76 16.09 -15.61
CA LYS A 307 18.42 16.68 -16.78
C LYS A 307 19.43 15.71 -17.38
N LYS A 308 20.33 15.17 -16.56
CA LYS A 308 21.32 14.18 -16.99
C LYS A 308 20.65 12.96 -17.64
N MET A 309 19.58 12.45 -17.04
CA MET A 309 18.81 11.33 -17.58
C MET A 309 18.24 11.65 -18.97
N LEU A 310 17.72 12.87 -19.20
CA LEU A 310 17.25 13.27 -20.54
C LEU A 310 18.42 13.45 -21.53
N ASP A 311 19.53 14.05 -21.09
CA ASP A 311 20.73 14.27 -21.93
C ASP A 311 21.38 12.95 -22.38
N GLU A 312 21.35 11.91 -21.55
CA GLU A 312 21.94 10.59 -21.84
C GLU A 312 21.05 9.73 -22.75
N SER A 313 19.75 10.03 -22.80
CA SER A 313 18.79 9.30 -23.63
C SER A 313 19.15 9.36 -25.11
N LYS A 314 18.91 8.26 -25.82
CA LYS A 314 18.96 8.19 -27.29
C LYS A 314 17.58 8.29 -27.92
N GLY A 315 16.56 8.46 -27.09
CA GLY A 315 15.19 8.66 -27.53
C GLY A 315 14.98 9.99 -28.26
N ARG A 316 13.90 10.05 -29.03
CA ARG A 316 13.48 11.25 -29.77
C ARG A 316 12.43 12.00 -28.96
N ILE A 317 12.73 13.25 -28.59
CA ILE A 317 11.74 14.14 -27.96
C ILE A 317 10.61 14.42 -28.96
N ILE A 318 9.38 14.11 -28.57
CA ILE A 318 8.16 14.35 -29.35
C ILE A 318 7.51 15.67 -28.92
N PHE A 319 7.43 15.90 -27.61
CA PHE A 319 6.86 17.10 -27.00
C PHE A 319 7.70 17.54 -25.81
N GLY A 320 7.80 18.85 -25.59
CA GLY A 320 8.46 19.46 -24.44
C GLY A 320 9.99 19.45 -24.52
N GLY A 321 10.65 19.29 -23.37
CA GLY A 321 12.11 19.26 -23.24
C GLY A 321 12.73 20.54 -22.68
N THR A 322 11.96 21.60 -22.47
CA THR A 322 12.47 22.83 -21.87
C THR A 322 12.70 22.65 -20.37
N MET A 323 13.79 23.21 -19.84
CA MET A 323 14.10 23.20 -18.41
C MET A 323 14.57 24.58 -17.94
N ASP A 324 14.32 24.90 -16.67
CA ASP A 324 14.84 26.09 -15.99
C ASP A 324 15.26 25.73 -14.56
N GLU A 325 16.56 25.69 -14.32
CA GLU A 325 17.13 25.33 -13.02
C GLU A 325 16.84 26.36 -11.93
N SER A 326 16.76 27.64 -12.30
CA SER A 326 16.52 28.72 -11.34
C SER A 326 15.12 28.66 -10.71
N ASP A 327 14.17 28.09 -11.45
CA ASP A 327 12.79 27.84 -11.01
C ASP A 327 12.57 26.35 -10.68
N LEU A 328 13.59 25.49 -10.78
CA LEU A 328 13.48 24.02 -10.66
C LEU A 328 12.35 23.44 -11.53
N PHE A 329 12.15 24.03 -12.71
CA PHE A 329 11.08 23.70 -13.64
C PHE A 329 11.58 22.74 -14.73
N LEU A 330 10.88 21.63 -14.91
CA LEU A 330 11.00 20.74 -16.07
C LEU A 330 9.67 20.73 -16.80
N GLU A 331 9.68 20.95 -18.11
CA GLU A 331 8.50 20.81 -18.93
C GLU A 331 8.08 19.32 -19.02
N PRO A 332 6.77 19.00 -19.03
CA PRO A 332 6.28 17.68 -19.44
C PRO A 332 6.92 17.23 -20.74
N THR A 333 7.79 16.22 -20.68
CA THR A 333 8.62 15.83 -21.82
C THR A 333 8.27 14.42 -22.25
N VAL A 334 7.73 14.29 -23.47
CA VAL A 334 7.38 13.01 -24.08
C VAL A 334 8.51 12.59 -25.00
N VAL A 335 9.08 11.42 -24.75
CA VAL A 335 10.24 10.91 -25.48
C VAL A 335 9.90 9.54 -26.04
N GLN A 336 10.02 9.34 -27.35
CA GLN A 336 9.93 8.00 -27.93
C GLN A 336 11.29 7.32 -27.78
N VAL A 337 11.32 6.14 -27.16
CA VAL A 337 12.53 5.34 -26.92
C VAL A 337 12.40 3.99 -27.63
N ASP A 338 13.48 3.58 -28.30
CA ASP A 338 13.53 2.31 -29.04
C ASP A 338 14.48 1.28 -28.37
N ASP A 339 15.43 1.74 -27.54
CA ASP A 339 16.36 0.87 -26.81
C ASP A 339 15.82 0.58 -25.39
N PRO A 340 15.58 -0.69 -25.00
CA PRO A 340 15.16 -1.04 -23.65
C PRO A 340 16.19 -0.69 -22.56
N LYS A 341 17.44 -0.39 -22.95
CA LYS A 341 18.52 0.05 -22.04
C LYS A 341 18.64 1.58 -21.97
N ASP A 342 17.73 2.33 -22.58
CA ASP A 342 17.73 3.79 -22.50
C ASP A 342 17.64 4.25 -21.04
N SER A 343 18.37 5.31 -20.70
CA SER A 343 18.38 5.96 -19.39
C SER A 343 16.99 6.27 -18.83
N LEU A 344 15.99 6.53 -19.68
CA LEU A 344 14.62 6.82 -19.27
C LEU A 344 13.82 5.57 -18.87
N LEU A 345 14.28 4.37 -19.23
CA LEU A 345 13.63 3.09 -18.91
C LEU A 345 14.33 2.36 -17.76
N VAL A 346 15.66 2.39 -17.71
CA VAL A 346 16.45 1.61 -16.75
C VAL A 346 16.42 2.16 -15.34
N ASP A 347 16.21 3.47 -15.18
CA ASP A 347 16.16 4.16 -13.89
C ASP A 347 14.76 4.71 -13.58
N GLU A 348 14.43 4.83 -12.30
CA GLU A 348 13.21 5.50 -11.87
C GLU A 348 13.31 7.01 -12.15
N SER A 349 12.59 7.49 -13.16
CA SER A 349 12.58 8.91 -13.52
C SER A 349 12.16 9.79 -12.35
N PHE A 350 11.03 9.52 -11.68
CA PHE A 350 10.54 10.33 -10.53
C PHE A 350 10.47 11.83 -10.85
N GLY A 351 9.96 12.14 -12.05
CA GLY A 351 9.83 13.49 -12.60
C GLY A 351 8.96 13.44 -13.87
N PRO A 352 8.82 14.57 -14.59
CA PRO A 352 7.83 14.73 -15.66
C PRO A 352 8.31 14.22 -17.02
N LEU A 353 9.21 13.21 -17.03
CA LEU A 353 9.70 12.54 -18.23
C LEU A 353 8.80 11.34 -18.54
N ILE A 354 8.29 11.28 -19.77
CA ILE A 354 7.30 10.30 -20.26
C ILE A 354 7.90 9.53 -21.45
N PRO A 355 8.74 8.54 -21.20
CA PRO A 355 9.20 7.63 -22.24
C PRO A 355 8.05 6.78 -22.77
N ILE A 356 7.94 6.72 -24.10
CA ILE A 356 7.03 5.86 -24.85
C ILE A 356 7.89 4.80 -25.54
N TYR A 357 7.66 3.54 -25.20
CA TYR A 357 8.27 2.38 -25.83
C TYR A 357 7.24 1.69 -26.73
N VAL A 358 7.56 1.49 -28.01
CA VAL A 358 6.61 0.90 -28.96
C VAL A 358 6.71 -0.61 -28.90
N THR A 359 5.58 -1.29 -28.71
CA THR A 359 5.52 -2.76 -28.67
C THR A 359 4.74 -3.28 -29.86
N LYS A 360 5.16 -4.41 -30.43
CA LYS A 360 4.48 -5.10 -31.53
C LYS A 360 3.11 -5.63 -31.10
N ASP A 361 3.04 -6.19 -29.89
CA ASP A 361 1.84 -6.81 -29.34
C ASP A 361 1.90 -6.88 -27.80
N LEU A 362 0.84 -7.44 -27.20
CA LEU A 362 0.71 -7.57 -25.75
C LEU A 362 1.73 -8.54 -25.14
N ASP A 363 2.18 -9.56 -25.89
CA ASP A 363 3.10 -10.56 -25.34
C ASP A 363 4.49 -9.92 -25.16
N GLU A 364 4.93 -9.11 -26.12
CA GLU A 364 6.14 -8.28 -25.97
C GLU A 364 6.02 -7.31 -24.80
N ALA A 365 4.89 -6.60 -24.65
CA ALA A 365 4.70 -5.64 -23.57
C ALA A 365 4.78 -6.30 -22.18
N ILE A 366 4.20 -7.49 -22.01
CA ILE A 366 4.27 -8.24 -20.75
C ILE A 366 5.70 -8.72 -20.47
N ALA A 367 6.39 -9.25 -21.49
CA ALA A 367 7.78 -9.69 -21.35
C ALA A 367 8.69 -8.53 -20.95
N MET A 368 8.57 -7.39 -21.63
CA MET A 368 9.33 -6.17 -21.34
C MET A 368 9.04 -5.60 -19.95
N ALA A 369 7.77 -5.61 -19.52
CA ALA A 369 7.41 -5.20 -18.16
C ALA A 369 8.17 -6.01 -17.11
N ASN A 370 8.13 -7.34 -17.24
CA ASN A 370 8.81 -8.26 -16.33
C ASN A 370 10.35 -8.14 -16.38
N GLU A 371 10.92 -7.84 -17.55
CA GLU A 371 12.38 -7.65 -17.70
C GLU A 371 12.87 -6.34 -17.08
N ILE A 372 12.17 -5.22 -17.31
CA ILE A 372 12.56 -3.91 -16.79
C ILE A 372 12.47 -3.89 -15.27
N HIS A 373 11.37 -4.41 -14.71
CA HIS A 373 11.18 -4.54 -13.27
C HIS A 373 10.15 -5.62 -12.99
N ASP A 374 10.57 -6.70 -12.33
CA ASP A 374 9.72 -7.85 -12.03
C ASP A 374 8.69 -7.59 -10.92
N THR A 375 8.95 -6.59 -10.06
CA THR A 375 8.13 -6.27 -8.89
C THR A 375 7.93 -4.76 -8.65
N PRO A 376 7.46 -3.98 -9.65
CA PRO A 376 7.16 -2.56 -9.51
C PRO A 376 6.07 -2.30 -8.48
N LEU A 377 5.99 -1.05 -8.02
CA LEU A 377 4.97 -0.66 -7.05
C LEU A 377 3.58 -0.62 -7.70
N GLY A 378 3.49 -0.22 -8.97
CA GLY A 378 2.25 -0.09 -9.72
C GLY A 378 2.33 -0.66 -11.14
N ILE A 379 1.19 -1.11 -11.67
CA ILE A 379 1.00 -1.44 -13.10
C ILE A 379 -0.32 -0.90 -13.64
N TYR A 380 -0.30 -0.40 -14.89
CA TYR A 380 -1.42 0.35 -15.49
C TYR A 380 -1.81 -0.18 -16.87
N PRO A 381 -2.58 -1.28 -16.97
CA PRO A 381 -3.06 -1.78 -18.24
C PRO A 381 -4.29 -1.01 -18.76
N PHE A 382 -4.22 -0.55 -20.01
CA PHE A 382 -5.30 0.05 -20.78
C PHE A 382 -5.65 -0.86 -21.95
N GLY A 383 -6.90 -1.30 -22.04
CA GLY A 383 -7.33 -2.27 -23.04
C GLY A 383 -8.68 -2.89 -22.72
N ASN A 384 -9.02 -3.99 -23.40
CA ASN A 384 -10.23 -4.74 -23.11
C ASN A 384 -10.05 -5.68 -21.89
N LYS A 385 -11.15 -6.21 -21.36
CA LYS A 385 -11.15 -7.05 -20.15
C LYS A 385 -10.24 -8.28 -20.24
N LYS A 386 -10.12 -8.92 -21.42
CA LYS A 386 -9.29 -10.11 -21.61
C LYS A 386 -7.81 -9.73 -21.50
N GLU A 387 -7.41 -8.64 -22.13
CA GLU A 387 -6.03 -8.15 -22.14
C GLU A 387 -5.60 -7.68 -20.76
N THR A 388 -6.42 -6.86 -20.10
CA THR A 388 -6.09 -6.34 -18.76
C THR A 388 -6.02 -7.47 -17.74
N ALA A 389 -6.86 -8.51 -17.87
CA ALA A 389 -6.78 -9.70 -17.02
C ALA A 389 -5.51 -10.52 -17.28
N ARG A 390 -5.05 -10.63 -18.54
CA ARG A 390 -3.77 -11.25 -18.87
C ARG A 390 -2.61 -10.52 -18.22
N VAL A 391 -2.54 -9.19 -18.35
CA VAL A 391 -1.49 -8.39 -17.69
C VAL A 391 -1.44 -8.67 -16.19
N LEU A 392 -2.57 -8.67 -15.49
CA LEU A 392 -2.61 -8.94 -14.06
C LEU A 392 -2.24 -10.38 -13.68
N ASN A 393 -2.45 -11.36 -14.57
CA ASN A 393 -2.12 -12.77 -14.31
C ASN A 393 -0.66 -13.10 -14.64
N GLU A 394 -0.04 -12.33 -15.52
CA GLU A 394 1.29 -12.61 -16.10
C GLU A 394 2.37 -11.61 -15.62
N THR A 395 2.03 -10.71 -14.68
CA THR A 395 2.95 -9.75 -14.05
C THR A 395 2.74 -9.70 -12.53
N GLN A 396 3.72 -9.20 -11.80
CA GLN A 396 3.65 -8.99 -10.35
C GLN A 396 3.88 -7.51 -10.03
N SER A 397 3.13 -6.96 -9.06
CA SER A 397 3.28 -5.57 -8.61
C SER A 397 2.68 -5.38 -7.21
N GLY A 398 3.00 -4.26 -6.55
CA GLY A 398 2.35 -3.86 -5.30
C GLY A 398 0.85 -3.61 -5.46
N GLY A 399 0.47 -2.91 -6.52
CA GLY A 399 -0.92 -2.66 -6.88
C GLY A 399 -1.11 -2.37 -8.37
N ALA A 400 -2.37 -2.29 -8.80
CA ALA A 400 -2.70 -2.06 -10.20
C ALA A 400 -3.95 -1.20 -10.37
N SER A 401 -3.99 -0.40 -11.43
CA SER A 401 -5.21 0.30 -11.86
C SER A 401 -5.50 0.02 -13.32
N ILE A 402 -6.63 -0.63 -13.58
CA ILE A 402 -7.07 -0.95 -14.93
C ILE A 402 -7.73 0.29 -15.54
N ASN A 403 -7.27 0.67 -16.74
CA ASN A 403 -7.74 1.85 -17.46
C ASN A 403 -7.60 3.15 -16.65
N ASP A 404 -6.66 3.23 -15.70
CA ASP A 404 -6.36 4.42 -14.90
C ASP A 404 -4.87 4.39 -14.47
N GLY A 405 -4.31 5.51 -14.00
CA GLY A 405 -2.88 5.64 -13.67
C GLY A 405 -2.57 5.75 -12.16
N PHE A 406 -3.57 5.74 -11.28
CA PHE A 406 -3.32 6.02 -9.86
C PHE A 406 -4.33 5.41 -8.88
N TYR A 407 -5.58 5.23 -9.30
CA TYR A 407 -6.71 5.18 -8.37
C TYR A 407 -6.63 4.12 -7.25
N HIS A 408 -5.99 2.97 -7.48
CA HIS A 408 -5.78 1.94 -6.46
C HIS A 408 -5.07 2.46 -5.20
N ALA A 409 -4.14 3.41 -5.35
CA ALA A 409 -3.41 4.02 -4.24
C ALA A 409 -4.26 5.01 -3.42
N SER A 410 -5.35 5.53 -4.00
CA SER A 410 -6.23 6.52 -3.36
C SER A 410 -7.30 5.94 -2.43
N ILE A 411 -7.63 4.66 -2.57
CA ILE A 411 -8.74 4.06 -1.82
C ILE A 411 -8.26 3.64 -0.43
N PRO A 412 -8.74 4.24 0.66
CA PRO A 412 -8.23 3.97 2.02
C PRO A 412 -8.49 2.54 2.51
N THR A 413 -9.45 1.82 1.91
CA THR A 413 -9.79 0.44 2.26
C THR A 413 -8.98 -0.61 1.50
N LEU A 414 -8.17 -0.21 0.51
CA LEU A 414 -7.22 -1.10 -0.15
C LEU A 414 -5.89 -1.02 0.58
N ALA A 415 -5.26 -2.17 0.83
CA ALA A 415 -3.90 -2.20 1.34
C ALA A 415 -2.97 -1.66 0.26
N PHE A 416 -2.15 -0.66 0.61
CA PHE A 416 -1.11 -0.13 -0.26
C PHE A 416 0.24 -0.59 0.29
N GLY A 417 1.05 -1.20 -0.55
CA GLY A 417 2.35 -1.75 -0.21
C GLY A 417 3.05 -2.30 -1.44
N GLY A 418 4.38 -2.37 -1.38
CA GLY A 418 5.19 -3.02 -2.40
C GLY A 418 5.31 -4.53 -2.24
N VAL A 419 5.97 -5.15 -3.21
CA VAL A 419 6.43 -6.54 -3.16
C VAL A 419 7.83 -6.60 -3.75
N GLY A 420 8.70 -7.49 -3.26
CA GLY A 420 10.07 -7.60 -3.77
C GLY A 420 10.85 -6.29 -3.60
N THR A 421 11.40 -5.75 -4.70
CA THR A 421 12.23 -4.54 -4.68
C THR A 421 11.43 -3.25 -4.52
N SER A 422 10.11 -3.26 -4.74
CA SER A 422 9.23 -2.12 -4.44
C SER A 422 8.81 -2.03 -2.98
N GLY A 423 9.11 -3.03 -2.15
CA GLY A 423 8.88 -2.94 -0.71
C GLY A 423 8.32 -4.19 -0.06
N THR A 424 7.97 -4.04 1.22
CA THR A 424 7.37 -5.10 2.05
C THR A 424 6.53 -4.52 3.17
N GLY A 425 5.42 -5.19 3.47
CA GLY A 425 4.37 -4.64 4.32
C GLY A 425 3.38 -3.81 3.51
N ALA A 426 2.27 -3.43 4.15
CA ALA A 426 1.27 -2.57 3.53
C ALA A 426 0.57 -1.74 4.62
N TYR A 427 0.11 -0.56 4.25
CA TYR A 427 -0.64 0.34 5.10
C TYR A 427 -1.91 0.85 4.38
N ARG A 428 -2.48 1.96 4.87
CA ARG A 428 -3.81 2.54 4.56
C ARG A 428 -4.94 1.89 5.35
N GLY A 429 -5.87 2.71 5.83
CA GLY A 429 -7.07 2.27 6.56
C GLY A 429 -6.79 1.22 7.63
N LYS A 430 -7.42 0.04 7.51
CA LYS A 430 -7.22 -1.07 8.45
C LYS A 430 -5.81 -1.66 8.37
N SER A 431 -5.20 -1.70 7.19
CA SER A 431 -3.83 -2.21 7.01
C SER A 431 -2.81 -1.34 7.77
N SER A 432 -3.04 -0.02 7.88
CA SER A 432 -2.25 0.83 8.78
C SER A 432 -2.39 0.42 10.26
N PHE A 433 -3.56 0.00 10.73
CA PHE A 433 -3.70 -0.53 12.09
C PHE A 433 -2.98 -1.88 12.21
N ASP A 434 -3.15 -2.77 11.23
CA ASP A 434 -2.59 -4.13 11.26
C ASP A 434 -1.06 -4.15 11.22
N VAL A 435 -0.43 -3.28 10.40
CA VAL A 435 1.02 -3.26 10.21
C VAL A 435 1.79 -2.88 11.49
N PHE A 436 1.14 -2.15 12.39
CA PHE A 436 1.65 -1.76 13.72
C PHE A 436 1.05 -2.58 14.87
N THR A 437 0.37 -3.69 14.58
CA THR A 437 -0.27 -4.56 15.56
C THR A 437 0.32 -5.97 15.53
N HIS A 438 0.74 -6.47 16.70
CA HIS A 438 1.04 -7.88 16.89
C HIS A 438 -0.25 -8.68 17.15
N ARG A 439 -0.45 -9.75 16.37
CA ARG A 439 -1.56 -10.70 16.55
C ARG A 439 -1.13 -11.82 17.48
N ARG A 440 -1.50 -11.70 18.76
CA ARG A 440 -1.15 -12.65 19.82
C ARG A 440 -2.21 -13.73 19.96
N SER A 441 -1.87 -14.98 19.64
CA SER A 441 -2.73 -16.14 19.91
C SER A 441 -2.80 -16.41 21.42
N VAL A 442 -4.01 -16.54 21.95
CA VAL A 442 -4.29 -16.80 23.36
C VAL A 442 -5.27 -17.96 23.47
N THR A 443 -4.94 -18.93 24.31
CA THR A 443 -5.86 -19.98 24.77
C THR A 443 -5.98 -19.90 26.28
N THR A 444 -7.10 -20.37 26.80
CA THR A 444 -7.30 -20.65 28.22
C THR A 444 -7.56 -22.14 28.32
N THR A 445 -6.88 -22.85 29.22
CA THR A 445 -7.14 -24.27 29.48
C THR A 445 -8.00 -24.36 30.74
N PRO A 446 -9.33 -24.53 30.65
CA PRO A 446 -10.17 -24.57 31.84
C PRO A 446 -9.91 -25.83 32.66
N ALA A 447 -10.06 -25.77 33.98
CA ALA A 447 -9.87 -26.95 34.84
C ALA A 447 -10.85 -28.09 34.52
N TRP A 448 -12.05 -27.79 34.02
CA TRP A 448 -13.08 -28.79 33.75
C TRP A 448 -12.76 -29.72 32.56
N ILE A 449 -11.80 -29.37 31.69
CA ILE A 449 -11.36 -30.24 30.59
C ILE A 449 -10.22 -31.19 30.98
N GLU A 450 -9.76 -31.20 32.24
CA GLU A 450 -8.60 -32.00 32.67
C GLU A 450 -8.77 -33.50 32.40
N GLY A 451 -9.99 -34.02 32.56
CA GLY A 451 -10.31 -35.40 32.21
C GLY A 451 -10.09 -35.71 30.72
N MET A 452 -10.42 -34.77 29.82
CA MET A 452 -10.16 -34.89 28.38
C MET A 452 -8.66 -34.81 28.07
N LEU A 453 -7.92 -33.98 28.82
CA LEU A 453 -6.47 -33.84 28.69
C LEU A 453 -5.69 -35.07 29.20
N SER A 454 -6.33 -35.98 29.95
CA SER A 454 -5.68 -37.21 30.41
C SER A 454 -5.03 -38.04 29.30
N ILE A 455 -5.53 -37.94 28.06
CA ILE A 455 -4.98 -38.63 26.89
C ILE A 455 -3.56 -38.15 26.53
N ARG A 456 -3.21 -36.88 26.79
CA ARG A 456 -1.88 -36.31 26.49
C ARG A 456 -0.86 -36.51 27.60
N TYR A 457 -1.27 -36.97 28.78
CA TYR A 457 -0.36 -37.16 29.92
C TYR A 457 0.27 -38.56 29.95
N PRO A 458 1.51 -38.71 30.43
CA PRO A 458 2.09 -40.02 30.74
C PRO A 458 1.32 -40.78 31.84
N PRO A 459 1.44 -42.12 31.92
CA PRO A 459 2.10 -43.00 30.95
C PRO A 459 1.29 -43.16 29.65
N TYR A 460 1.97 -43.34 28.52
CA TYR A 460 1.35 -43.38 27.18
C TYR A 460 0.87 -44.77 26.75
N ALA A 461 1.18 -45.82 27.51
CA ALA A 461 0.79 -47.19 27.19
C ALA A 461 -0.74 -47.28 26.96
N GLY A 462 -1.14 -47.80 25.79
CA GLY A 462 -2.55 -47.96 25.42
C GLY A 462 -3.30 -46.68 25.01
N LYS A 463 -2.63 -45.51 24.95
CA LYS A 463 -3.28 -44.23 24.58
C LYS A 463 -3.19 -43.90 23.08
N LEU A 464 -2.25 -44.48 22.35
CA LEU A 464 -1.97 -44.11 20.94
C LEU A 464 -3.16 -44.34 20.01
N ASP A 465 -3.78 -45.52 20.04
CA ASP A 465 -4.91 -45.83 19.14
C ASP A 465 -6.14 -44.97 19.45
N LYS A 466 -6.38 -44.70 20.74
CA LYS A 466 -7.42 -43.77 21.19
C LYS A 466 -7.17 -42.36 20.69
N PHE A 467 -5.92 -41.89 20.80
CA PHE A 467 -5.53 -40.57 20.29
C PHE A 467 -5.76 -40.47 18.78
N ARG A 468 -5.24 -41.42 17.99
CA ARG A 468 -5.42 -41.48 16.53
C ARG A 468 -6.89 -41.47 16.12
N ALA A 469 -7.73 -42.27 16.80
CA ALA A 469 -9.15 -42.31 16.53
C ALA A 469 -9.86 -40.95 16.75
N MET A 470 -9.33 -40.11 17.64
CA MET A 470 -9.85 -38.76 17.91
C MET A 470 -9.20 -37.66 17.06
N SER A 471 -7.93 -37.79 16.68
CA SER A 471 -7.15 -36.73 16.03
C SER A 471 -7.01 -36.87 14.51
N ASP A 472 -7.01 -38.10 13.99
CA ASP A 472 -6.61 -38.32 12.60
C ASP A 472 -7.72 -37.93 11.64
N LEU A 473 -7.42 -36.96 10.76
CA LEU A 473 -8.27 -36.64 9.63
C LEU A 473 -8.14 -37.73 8.56
N LYS A 474 -9.28 -38.14 8.00
CA LYS A 474 -9.28 -39.10 6.89
C LYS A 474 -9.04 -38.35 5.57
N PRO A 475 -8.03 -38.74 4.78
CA PRO A 475 -7.79 -38.09 3.50
C PRO A 475 -9.00 -38.29 2.58
N ASN A 476 -9.43 -37.22 1.93
CA ASN A 476 -10.43 -37.27 0.87
C ASN A 476 -9.78 -37.48 -0.51
N PHE A 477 -8.54 -37.94 -0.57
CA PHE A 477 -7.78 -38.19 -1.79
C PHE A 477 -7.05 -39.53 -1.73
N ASP A 478 -6.69 -40.05 -2.89
CA ASP A 478 -5.90 -41.28 -3.01
C ASP A 478 -4.40 -41.04 -3.03
N ARG A 479 -3.62 -42.13 -3.09
CA ARG A 479 -2.15 -42.07 -3.15
C ARG A 479 -1.59 -41.40 -4.42
N LYS A 480 -2.44 -41.14 -5.43
CA LYS A 480 -2.10 -40.39 -6.64
C LYS A 480 -2.56 -38.93 -6.56
N GLY A 481 -3.14 -38.49 -5.44
CA GLY A 481 -3.64 -37.13 -5.23
C GLY A 481 -5.03 -36.85 -5.80
N ASN A 482 -5.74 -37.87 -6.31
CA ASN A 482 -7.07 -37.66 -6.87
C ASN A 482 -8.11 -37.57 -5.75
N VAL A 483 -8.92 -36.51 -5.75
CA VAL A 483 -10.01 -36.32 -4.78
C VAL A 483 -11.06 -37.43 -4.95
N ARG A 484 -11.26 -38.23 -3.91
CA ARG A 484 -12.32 -39.24 -3.81
C ARG A 484 -13.57 -38.61 -3.21
N SER A 485 -14.68 -38.64 -3.93
CA SER A 485 -15.99 -38.34 -3.33
C SER A 485 -16.38 -39.51 -2.42
N GLY A 486 -16.34 -39.29 -1.10
CA GLY A 486 -16.92 -40.24 -0.15
C GLY A 486 -18.43 -40.39 -0.37
N LEU A 487 -19.04 -41.42 0.24
CA LEU A 487 -20.47 -41.76 0.10
C LEU A 487 -21.39 -40.55 0.34
N VAL A 488 -21.07 -39.72 1.33
CA VAL A 488 -21.78 -38.46 1.62
C VAL A 488 -21.59 -37.42 0.50
N GLY A 489 -20.38 -37.27 -0.02
CA GLY A 489 -20.11 -36.36 -1.15
C GLY A 489 -20.73 -36.84 -2.47
N TRP A 490 -20.87 -38.15 -2.65
CA TRP A 490 -21.60 -38.75 -3.76
C TRP A 490 -23.11 -38.55 -3.63
N LEU A 491 -23.68 -38.77 -2.43
CA LEU A 491 -25.09 -38.52 -2.11
C LEU A 491 -25.46 -37.04 -2.29
N LEU A 492 -24.65 -36.12 -1.74
CA LEU A 492 -24.83 -34.66 -1.89
C LEU A 492 -24.71 -34.17 -3.33
N LYS A 493 -24.11 -34.96 -4.22
CA LYS A 493 -24.02 -34.66 -5.65
C LYS A 493 -24.99 -35.48 -6.48
N LEU A 494 -25.75 -36.41 -5.89
CA LEU A 494 -26.49 -37.46 -6.59
C LEU A 494 -25.64 -38.14 -7.68
N GLY A 495 -24.36 -38.38 -7.40
CA GLY A 495 -23.39 -38.92 -8.36
C GLY A 495 -23.02 -38.02 -9.55
N ALA A 496 -23.32 -36.72 -9.51
CA ALA A 496 -22.92 -35.78 -10.55
C ALA A 496 -21.45 -35.36 -10.43
N GLY A 497 -20.77 -35.19 -11.57
CA GLY A 497 -19.37 -34.76 -11.62
C GLY A 497 -19.14 -33.27 -11.29
N SER A 498 -20.20 -32.45 -11.31
CA SER A 498 -20.13 -31.01 -11.05
C SER A 498 -21.31 -30.51 -10.21
N LYS A 499 -21.16 -29.34 -9.58
CA LYS A 499 -22.25 -28.70 -8.82
C LYS A 499 -23.48 -28.38 -9.69
N GLY A 500 -23.27 -27.95 -10.93
CA GLY A 500 -24.34 -27.72 -11.90
C GLY A 500 -25.09 -29.01 -12.27
N GLY A 501 -24.35 -30.11 -12.47
CA GLY A 501 -24.96 -31.42 -12.70
C GLY A 501 -25.75 -31.95 -11.49
N ALA A 502 -25.29 -31.66 -10.27
CA ALA A 502 -26.01 -32.01 -9.05
C ALA A 502 -27.34 -31.26 -8.95
N ALA A 503 -27.34 -29.95 -9.20
CA ALA A 503 -28.56 -29.12 -9.20
C ALA A 503 -29.61 -29.62 -10.20
N ALA A 504 -29.18 -29.98 -11.42
CA ALA A 504 -30.08 -30.55 -12.43
C ALA A 504 -30.69 -31.90 -11.99
N ARG A 505 -29.90 -32.76 -11.33
CA ARG A 505 -30.40 -34.05 -10.81
C ARG A 505 -31.37 -33.88 -9.65
N TYR A 506 -31.09 -32.97 -8.72
CA TYR A 506 -32.03 -32.66 -7.63
C TYR A 506 -33.35 -32.09 -8.17
N PHE A 507 -33.28 -31.20 -9.17
CA PHE A 507 -34.47 -30.68 -9.82
C PHE A 507 -35.31 -31.78 -10.48
N PHE A 508 -34.67 -32.71 -11.20
CA PHE A 508 -35.34 -33.86 -11.80
C PHE A 508 -36.01 -34.77 -10.76
N VAL A 509 -35.33 -35.07 -9.65
CA VAL A 509 -35.89 -35.86 -8.54
C VAL A 509 -37.14 -35.18 -7.96
N LEU A 510 -37.11 -33.85 -7.78
CA LEU A 510 -38.27 -33.09 -7.28
C LEU A 510 -39.46 -33.14 -8.25
N VAL A 511 -39.22 -33.02 -9.57
CA VAL A 511 -40.26 -33.10 -10.61
C VAL A 511 -40.91 -34.48 -10.63
N VAL A 512 -40.10 -35.55 -10.59
CA VAL A 512 -40.61 -36.93 -10.55
C VAL A 512 -41.40 -37.19 -9.27
N ALA A 513 -40.90 -36.73 -8.12
CA ALA A 513 -41.61 -36.87 -6.84
C ALA A 513 -42.97 -36.14 -6.85
N ALA A 514 -43.03 -34.94 -7.45
CA ALA A 514 -44.27 -34.20 -7.63
C ALA A 514 -45.25 -34.93 -8.56
N GLY A 515 -44.76 -35.46 -9.69
CA GLY A 515 -45.57 -36.25 -10.63
C GLY A 515 -46.12 -37.55 -10.02
N ILE A 516 -45.30 -38.29 -9.26
CA ILE A 516 -45.74 -39.49 -8.54
C ILE A 516 -46.80 -39.13 -7.49
N ARG A 517 -46.58 -38.05 -6.72
CA ARG A 517 -47.55 -37.57 -5.73
C ARG A 517 -48.88 -37.22 -6.38
N GLN A 518 -48.85 -36.55 -7.54
CA GLN A 518 -50.05 -36.18 -8.29
C GLN A 518 -50.77 -37.42 -8.86
N TYR A 519 -50.02 -38.39 -9.40
CA TYR A 519 -50.56 -39.66 -9.86
C TYR A 519 -51.23 -40.46 -8.73
N LEU A 520 -50.57 -40.57 -7.57
CA LEU A 520 -51.13 -41.23 -6.39
C LEU A 520 -52.39 -40.52 -5.87
N GLN A 521 -52.43 -39.19 -5.91
CA GLN A 521 -53.64 -38.41 -5.57
C GLN A 521 -54.78 -38.61 -6.56
N MET A 522 -54.48 -38.75 -7.86
CA MET A 522 -55.49 -39.07 -8.87
C MET A 522 -56.02 -40.50 -8.73
N LYS A 523 -55.13 -41.46 -8.46
CA LYS A 523 -55.50 -42.87 -8.24
C LYS A 523 -56.32 -43.08 -6.97
N ALA A 524 -56.11 -42.27 -5.93
CA ALA A 524 -56.90 -42.31 -4.70
C ALA A 524 -58.30 -41.66 -4.82
N LYS A 525 -58.56 -40.96 -5.93
CA LYS A 525 -59.87 -40.35 -6.26
C LYS A 525 -60.69 -41.17 -7.27
N LEU A 526 -60.09 -42.22 -7.83
CA LEU A 526 -60.74 -43.27 -8.62
C LEU A 526 -61.02 -44.45 -7.69
#